data_AF-A0A7S3HHA4-F1
#
_entry.id   AF-A0A7S3HHA4-F1
#
_cell.length_a   1.000
_cell.length_b   1.000
_cell.length_c   1.000
_cell.angle_alpha   90.00
_cell.angle_beta   90.00
_cell.angle_gamma   90.00
#
_symmetry.space_group_name_H-M   'P 1'
#
loop_
_entity.id
_entity.type
_entity.pdbx_description
1 polymer ?
#
loop_
_entity_poly.entity_id
_entity_poly.type
_entity_poly.pdbx_seq_one_letter_code
_entity_poly.pdbx_strand_id
1 'polypeptide(L)'
;GAILPPLDGFKISSSLAGLPSKSDSKSAAGAAAAAAAAAAPKRAAGGAGKSVGALFKEFVAFYGKSFDVRREAVSVRLGRRAAAALALPLHIALAEDGGAASEVGLNIEDPFEPTRNLGASMTASGVQRLRQELARAGGLLASREGASLTALLEPWSPEEPSQAA
;
A
#
# COMPACT_ATOMS: atom_id res chain seq x y z
N GLY A 1 11.74 -15.80 34.99
CA GLY A 1 13.05 -15.30 34.51
C GLY A 1 12.84 -14.65 33.16
N ALA A 2 13.50 -13.52 32.88
CA ALA A 2 13.36 -12.80 31.62
C ALA A 2 13.87 -13.67 30.45
N ILE A 3 13.04 -13.83 29.42
CA ILE A 3 13.24 -14.73 28.26
C ILE A 3 14.10 -14.10 27.16
N LEU A 4 14.50 -12.83 27.29
CA LEU A 4 15.22 -12.12 26.24
C LEU A 4 16.59 -11.62 26.72
N PRO A 5 17.65 -11.82 25.90
CA PRO A 5 18.97 -11.30 26.22
C PRO A 5 19.01 -9.76 26.16
N PRO A 6 19.90 -9.11 26.92
CA PRO A 6 20.10 -7.66 26.86
C PRO A 6 20.49 -7.21 25.45
N LEU A 7 19.88 -6.12 24.98
CA LEU A 7 20.07 -5.60 23.61
C LEU A 7 21.31 -4.71 23.47
N ASP A 8 22.31 -4.86 24.33
CA ASP A 8 23.49 -3.96 24.41
C ASP A 8 24.44 -4.08 23.19
N GLY A 9 24.21 -5.05 22.31
CA GLY A 9 25.01 -5.29 21.10
C GLY A 9 24.40 -4.80 19.79
N PHE A 10 23.18 -4.25 19.80
CA PHE A 10 22.54 -3.79 18.55
C PHE A 10 23.12 -2.44 18.13
N LYS A 11 24.04 -2.47 17.15
CA LYS A 11 24.57 -1.28 16.47
C LYS A 11 23.44 -0.64 15.65
N ILE A 12 22.78 0.37 16.21
CA ILE A 12 21.79 1.17 15.48
C ILE A 12 22.54 1.96 14.41
N SER A 13 22.45 1.54 13.14
CA SER A 13 23.06 2.25 12.02
C SER A 13 22.21 3.47 11.64
N SER A 14 22.25 4.51 12.46
CA SER A 14 21.69 5.84 12.16
C SER A 14 22.70 6.69 11.39
N SER A 15 23.12 6.24 10.21
CA SER A 15 23.97 7.03 9.31
C SER A 15 23.48 6.92 7.86
N LEU A 16 22.28 7.45 7.64
CA LEU A 16 21.82 7.85 6.31
C LEU A 16 21.58 9.37 6.28
N ALA A 17 22.62 10.13 6.64
CA ALA A 17 22.70 11.57 6.44
C ALA A 17 23.96 11.83 5.60
N GLY A 18 23.76 12.35 4.40
CA GLY A 18 24.77 12.37 3.34
C GLY A 18 25.90 13.35 3.57
N LEU A 19 27.03 13.05 2.93
CA LEU A 19 28.06 14.01 2.53
C LEU A 19 28.74 13.44 1.25
N PRO A 20 29.05 14.27 0.25
CA PRO A 20 29.71 13.83 -0.97
C PRO A 20 31.22 13.72 -0.75
N SER A 21 31.78 12.53 -1.01
CA SER A 21 33.23 12.31 -1.05
C SER A 21 33.70 12.31 -2.50
N LYS A 22 34.36 13.40 -2.92
CA LYS A 22 35.29 13.38 -4.07
C LYS A 22 36.54 12.61 -3.65
N SER A 23 36.90 11.59 -4.40
CA SER A 23 38.31 11.18 -4.52
C SER A 23 38.56 10.63 -5.92
N ASP A 24 39.49 11.28 -6.59
CA ASP A 24 40.11 10.84 -7.82
C ASP A 24 40.95 9.59 -7.53
N SER A 25 40.72 8.49 -8.26
CA SER A 25 41.81 7.58 -8.60
C SER A 25 41.49 6.79 -9.87
N LYS A 26 42.44 6.89 -10.77
CA LYS A 26 42.53 6.36 -12.12
C LYS A 26 43.02 4.91 -12.03
N SER A 27 42.27 3.94 -12.54
CA SER A 27 42.83 2.68 -13.03
C SER A 27 41.86 2.01 -14.00
N ALA A 28 42.40 1.63 -15.16
CA ALA A 28 41.70 1.05 -16.29
C ALA A 28 41.92 -0.46 -16.36
N ALA A 29 41.04 -1.10 -17.15
CA ALA A 29 41.08 -2.45 -17.71
C ALA A 29 40.30 -3.54 -16.95
N GLY A 30 39.21 -3.98 -17.59
CA GLY A 30 38.38 -5.11 -17.19
C GLY A 30 37.01 -5.07 -17.89
N ALA A 31 37.00 -5.10 -19.23
CA ALA A 31 35.79 -5.10 -20.04
C ALA A 31 35.20 -6.52 -20.14
N ALA A 32 34.00 -6.72 -19.57
CA ALA A 32 32.89 -7.54 -20.08
C ALA A 32 31.99 -7.99 -18.91
N ALA A 33 30.86 -7.30 -18.74
CA ALA A 33 29.60 -7.71 -18.07
C ALA A 33 29.01 -6.58 -17.21
N ALA A 34 28.53 -5.50 -17.83
CA ALA A 34 27.74 -4.49 -17.12
C ALA A 34 26.77 -3.79 -18.09
N ALA A 35 25.84 -4.55 -18.67
CA ALA A 35 24.67 -3.95 -19.29
C ALA A 35 23.61 -3.75 -18.19
N ALA A 36 23.19 -2.49 -18.02
CA ALA A 36 22.08 -2.02 -17.21
C ALA A 36 22.28 -1.94 -15.68
N ALA A 37 23.34 -1.26 -15.21
CA ALA A 37 23.25 -0.50 -13.97
C ALA A 37 22.47 0.80 -14.25
N ALA A 38 21.15 0.69 -14.42
CA ALA A 38 20.28 1.85 -14.49
C ALA A 38 20.45 2.63 -13.18
N ALA A 39 20.76 3.93 -13.30
CA ALA A 39 20.89 4.83 -12.17
C ALA A 39 19.70 4.63 -11.21
N ALA A 40 19.99 4.34 -9.94
CA ALA A 40 18.95 4.18 -8.94
C ALA A 40 18.05 5.43 -8.97
N PRO A 41 16.72 5.27 -9.14
CA PRO A 41 15.83 6.42 -9.17
C PRO A 41 16.03 7.19 -7.87
N LYS A 42 16.29 8.50 -7.98
CA LYS A 42 16.32 9.40 -6.81
C LYS A 42 15.01 9.16 -6.07
N ARG A 43 15.09 8.63 -4.85
CA ARG A 43 13.93 8.45 -3.98
C ARG A 43 13.30 9.82 -3.84
N ALA A 44 12.16 10.04 -4.49
CA ALA A 44 11.34 11.18 -4.20
C ALA A 44 11.04 11.11 -2.70
N ALA A 45 11.26 12.22 -1.99
CA ALA A 45 11.02 12.33 -0.56
C ALA A 45 9.51 12.34 -0.28
N GLY A 46 8.82 11.27 -0.68
CA GLY A 46 7.38 11.10 -0.57
C GLY A 46 6.99 11.06 0.89
N GLY A 47 6.74 12.23 1.46
CA GLY A 47 6.37 12.40 2.86
C GLY A 47 7.42 13.09 3.76
N ALA A 48 8.53 13.63 3.23
CA ALA A 48 9.47 14.37 4.08
C ALA A 48 8.74 15.52 4.80
N GLY A 49 8.72 15.46 6.13
CA GLY A 49 8.08 16.46 7.00
C GLY A 49 6.63 16.19 7.41
N LYS A 50 5.97 15.12 6.92
CA LYS A 50 4.61 14.77 7.35
C LYS A 50 4.62 13.93 8.63
N SER A 51 3.67 14.17 9.53
CA SER A 51 3.44 13.29 10.67
C SER A 51 2.82 11.96 10.23
N VAL A 52 2.96 10.92 11.06
CA VAL A 52 2.32 9.61 10.82
C VAL A 52 0.80 9.76 10.65
N GLY A 53 0.17 10.60 11.48
CA GLY A 53 -1.26 10.87 11.37
C GLY A 53 -1.65 11.52 10.03
N ALA A 54 -0.82 12.42 9.50
CA ALA A 54 -1.05 13.02 8.19
C ALA A 54 -0.92 11.99 7.06
N LEU A 55 0.12 11.15 7.10
CA LEU A 55 0.31 10.07 6.12
C LEU A 55 -0.87 9.08 6.14
N PHE A 56 -1.35 8.74 7.34
CA PHE A 56 -2.49 7.85 7.48
C PHE A 56 -3.80 8.46 6.92
N LYS A 57 -4.04 9.75 7.18
CA LYS A 57 -5.18 10.47 6.58
C LYS A 57 -5.12 10.44 5.05
N GLU A 58 -3.93 10.69 4.49
CA GLU A 58 -3.72 10.64 3.04
C GLU A 58 -3.90 9.23 2.48
N PHE A 59 -3.45 8.20 3.18
CA PHE A 59 -3.68 6.79 2.81
C PHE A 59 -5.18 6.47 2.71
N VAL A 60 -5.95 6.81 3.75
CA VAL A 60 -7.40 6.55 3.77
C VAL A 60 -8.10 7.35 2.67
N ALA A 61 -7.76 8.63 2.51
CA ALA A 61 -8.33 9.46 1.46
C ALA A 61 -8.00 8.94 0.05
N PHE A 62 -6.76 8.48 -0.16
CA PHE A 62 -6.31 7.92 -1.43
C PHE A 62 -7.11 6.68 -1.80
N TYR A 63 -7.15 5.66 -0.94
CA TYR A 63 -7.87 4.41 -1.24
C TYR A 63 -9.39 4.56 -1.18
N GLY A 64 -9.92 5.51 -0.42
CA GLY A 64 -11.37 5.75 -0.32
C GLY A 64 -11.95 6.64 -1.43
N LYS A 65 -11.12 7.46 -2.11
CA LYS A 65 -11.64 8.47 -3.06
C LYS A 65 -10.85 8.58 -4.38
N SER A 66 -9.55 8.29 -4.38
CA SER A 66 -8.68 8.62 -5.52
C SER A 66 -8.18 7.42 -6.31
N PHE A 67 -8.05 6.26 -5.65
CA PHE A 67 -7.60 5.01 -6.27
C PHE A 67 -8.78 4.31 -6.97
N ASP A 68 -8.68 4.15 -8.29
CA ASP A 68 -9.69 3.46 -9.07
C ASP A 68 -9.40 1.95 -9.11
N VAL A 69 -10.05 1.22 -8.22
CA VAL A 69 -9.91 -0.24 -8.08
C VAL A 69 -10.19 -1.02 -9.37
N ARG A 70 -10.97 -0.45 -10.30
CA ARG A 70 -11.32 -1.12 -11.57
C ARG A 70 -10.26 -0.94 -12.65
N ARG A 71 -9.44 0.10 -12.54
CA ARG A 71 -8.49 0.49 -13.59
C ARG A 71 -7.04 0.35 -13.17
N GLU A 72 -6.76 0.55 -11.89
CA GLU A 72 -5.40 0.61 -11.35
C GLU A 72 -4.98 -0.68 -10.68
N ALA A 73 -3.65 -0.89 -10.62
CA ALA A 73 -3.03 -1.90 -9.79
C ALA A 73 -2.00 -1.28 -8.85
N VAL A 74 -1.90 -1.83 -7.64
CA VAL A 74 -0.82 -1.55 -6.71
C VAL A 74 0.40 -2.33 -7.17
N SER A 75 1.44 -1.65 -7.68
CA SER A 75 2.71 -2.26 -8.07
C SER A 75 3.88 -1.56 -7.39
N VAL A 76 4.57 -2.30 -6.51
CA VAL A 76 5.80 -1.84 -5.86
C VAL A 76 6.93 -1.68 -6.89
N ARG A 77 6.97 -2.55 -7.90
CA ARG A 77 7.97 -2.52 -8.97
C ARG A 77 7.92 -1.23 -9.77
N LEU A 78 6.71 -0.74 -10.06
CA LEU A 78 6.53 0.52 -10.77
C LEU A 78 6.74 1.73 -9.86
N GLY A 79 6.44 1.62 -8.56
CA GLY A 79 6.60 2.71 -7.59
C GLY A 79 5.75 3.95 -7.90
N ARG A 80 4.72 3.80 -8.74
CA ARG A 80 3.80 4.85 -9.18
C ARG A 80 2.46 4.25 -9.55
N ARG A 81 1.44 5.10 -9.63
CA ARG A 81 0.12 4.73 -10.16
C ARG A 81 0.22 4.34 -11.62
N ALA A 82 -0.41 3.23 -11.97
CA ALA A 82 -0.50 2.73 -13.33
C ALA A 82 -1.76 1.88 -13.47
N ALA A 83 -2.20 1.71 -14.73
CA ALA A 83 -3.24 0.73 -15.02
C ALA A 83 -2.76 -0.69 -14.67
N ALA A 84 -3.70 -1.59 -14.36
CA ALA A 84 -3.38 -3.00 -14.21
C ALA A 84 -2.72 -3.54 -15.50
N ALA A 85 -1.63 -4.27 -15.35
CA ALA A 85 -0.98 -4.92 -16.48
C ALA A 85 -1.94 -5.96 -17.09
N LEU A 86 -1.95 -6.09 -18.42
CA LEU A 86 -2.83 -7.06 -19.10
C LEU A 86 -2.59 -8.51 -18.67
N ALA A 87 -1.37 -8.81 -18.19
CA ALA A 87 -0.99 -10.13 -17.70
C ALA A 87 -1.36 -10.37 -16.22
N LEU A 88 -1.84 -9.34 -15.50
CA LEU A 88 -2.28 -9.48 -14.11
C LEU A 88 -3.76 -9.89 -14.10
N PRO A 89 -4.12 -11.08 -13.58
CA PRO A 89 -5.50 -11.53 -13.54
C PRO A 89 -6.37 -10.56 -12.74
N LEU A 90 -7.44 -10.07 -13.37
CA LEU A 90 -8.42 -9.22 -12.71
C LEU A 90 -9.22 -10.04 -11.70
N HIS A 91 -9.41 -9.48 -10.50
CA HIS A 91 -10.23 -10.12 -9.49
C HIS A 91 -11.68 -9.64 -9.57
N ILE A 92 -12.59 -10.56 -9.91
CA ILE A 92 -14.04 -10.32 -9.89
C ILE A 92 -14.64 -11.34 -8.92
N ALA A 93 -15.02 -10.86 -7.75
CA ALA A 93 -15.69 -11.67 -6.74
C ALA A 93 -17.20 -11.71 -7.01
N LEU A 94 -17.76 -12.89 -7.14
CA LEU A 94 -19.20 -13.10 -7.31
C LEU A 94 -19.88 -13.17 -5.94
N ALA A 95 -21.13 -12.71 -5.86
CA ALA A 95 -21.93 -12.86 -4.65
C ALA A 95 -22.16 -14.36 -4.34
N GLU A 96 -22.07 -14.71 -3.07
CA GLU A 96 -22.17 -16.11 -2.60
C GLU A 96 -23.60 -16.66 -2.64
N ASP A 97 -24.60 -15.77 -2.65
CA ASP A 97 -26.03 -16.10 -2.65
C ASP A 97 -26.61 -16.41 -4.04
N GLY A 98 -25.75 -16.49 -5.07
CA GLY A 98 -26.18 -16.67 -6.45
C GLY A 98 -26.83 -15.43 -7.07
N GLY A 99 -26.75 -14.28 -6.38
CA GLY A 99 -27.17 -12.99 -6.92
C GLY A 99 -26.28 -12.53 -8.09
N ALA A 100 -26.84 -11.64 -8.91
CA ALA A 100 -26.12 -11.05 -10.06
C ALA A 100 -25.07 -9.99 -9.64
N ALA A 101 -24.92 -9.71 -8.35
CA ALA A 101 -23.98 -8.72 -7.85
C ALA A 101 -22.54 -9.27 -7.97
N SER A 102 -21.68 -8.52 -8.67
CA SER A 102 -20.26 -8.80 -8.79
C SER A 102 -19.46 -7.62 -8.28
N GLU A 103 -18.40 -7.92 -7.55
CA GLU A 103 -17.52 -6.93 -6.96
C GLU A 103 -16.13 -7.03 -7.57
N VAL A 104 -15.63 -5.91 -8.10
CA VAL A 104 -14.24 -5.83 -8.57
C VAL A 104 -13.33 -5.66 -7.36
N GLY A 105 -12.49 -6.66 -7.13
CA GLY A 105 -11.52 -6.67 -6.05
C GLY A 105 -10.30 -5.81 -6.35
N LEU A 106 -9.39 -5.74 -5.37
CA LEU A 106 -8.13 -5.03 -5.54
C LEU A 106 -7.21 -5.79 -6.50
N ASN A 107 -6.50 -5.04 -7.34
CA ASN A 107 -5.40 -5.56 -8.13
C ASN A 107 -4.08 -5.20 -7.44
N ILE A 108 -3.46 -6.17 -6.78
CA ILE A 108 -2.19 -5.99 -6.05
C ILE A 108 -1.16 -6.91 -6.69
N GLU A 109 -0.23 -6.34 -7.46
CA GLU A 109 0.84 -7.08 -8.13
C GLU A 109 1.85 -7.61 -7.10
N ASP A 110 2.14 -8.90 -7.13
CA ASP A 110 3.25 -9.47 -6.36
C ASP A 110 4.59 -8.90 -6.90
N PRO A 111 5.46 -8.35 -6.03
CA PRO A 111 6.71 -7.72 -6.46
C PRO A 111 7.74 -8.68 -7.06
N PHE A 112 7.59 -9.99 -6.86
CA PHE A 112 8.47 -11.02 -7.39
C PHE A 112 7.81 -11.84 -8.51
N GLU A 113 6.48 -11.96 -8.48
CA GLU A 113 5.69 -12.67 -9.48
C GLU A 113 4.64 -11.74 -10.14
N PRO A 114 5.00 -10.94 -11.17
CA PRO A 114 4.12 -9.88 -11.69
C PRO A 114 2.79 -10.35 -12.31
N THR A 115 2.62 -11.66 -12.52
CA THR A 115 1.38 -12.28 -12.99
C THR A 115 0.48 -12.74 -11.86
N ARG A 116 0.88 -12.57 -10.59
CA ARG A 116 0.12 -12.97 -9.41
C ARG A 116 -0.54 -11.75 -8.78
N ASN A 117 -1.88 -11.80 -8.71
CA ASN A 117 -2.68 -10.80 -8.00
C ASN A 117 -2.91 -11.22 -6.54
N LEU A 118 -2.27 -10.52 -5.60
CA LEU A 118 -2.41 -10.76 -4.16
C LEU A 118 -3.79 -10.37 -3.60
N GLY A 119 -4.58 -9.59 -4.34
CA GLY A 119 -5.95 -9.24 -3.96
C GLY A 119 -6.99 -10.31 -4.34
N ALA A 120 -6.60 -11.37 -5.05
CA ALA A 120 -7.51 -12.37 -5.61
C ALA A 120 -8.24 -13.25 -4.56
N SER A 121 -7.83 -13.19 -3.29
CA SER A 121 -8.46 -13.97 -2.21
C SER A 121 -9.67 -13.28 -1.57
N MET A 122 -10.01 -12.05 -1.96
CA MET A 122 -11.13 -11.33 -1.35
C MET A 122 -12.49 -11.90 -1.82
N THR A 123 -13.45 -12.08 -0.92
CA THR A 123 -14.84 -12.36 -1.28
C THR A 123 -15.56 -11.08 -1.68
N ALA A 124 -16.75 -11.18 -2.29
CA ALA A 124 -17.55 -10.02 -2.65
C ALA A 124 -17.94 -9.20 -1.40
N SER A 125 -18.36 -9.89 -0.33
CA SER A 125 -18.63 -9.29 0.97
C SER A 125 -17.40 -8.60 1.56
N GLY A 126 -16.21 -9.21 1.43
CA GLY A 126 -14.94 -8.62 1.86
C GLY A 126 -14.58 -7.33 1.13
N VAL A 127 -14.81 -7.27 -0.19
CA VAL A 127 -14.59 -6.06 -1.01
C VAL A 127 -15.53 -4.95 -0.58
N GLN A 128 -16.82 -5.25 -0.44
CA GLN A 128 -17.82 -4.27 0.00
C GLN A 128 -17.47 -3.73 1.39
N ARG A 129 -17.11 -4.63 2.32
CA ARG A 129 -16.73 -4.27 3.68
C ARG A 129 -15.51 -3.36 3.72
N LEU A 130 -14.48 -3.64 2.92
CA LEU A 130 -13.30 -2.79 2.81
C LEU A 130 -13.66 -1.37 2.36
N ARG A 131 -14.51 -1.23 1.34
CA ARG A 131 -14.94 0.09 0.84
C ARG A 131 -15.74 0.86 1.89
N GLN A 132 -16.64 0.18 2.60
CA GLN A 132 -17.41 0.77 3.68
C GLN A 132 -16.52 1.27 4.82
N GLU A 133 -15.50 0.49 5.22
CA GLU A 133 -14.54 0.90 6.25
C GLU A 133 -13.67 2.09 5.81
N LEU A 134 -13.20 2.11 4.56
CA LEU A 134 -12.47 3.25 4.01
C LEU A 134 -13.35 4.52 3.97
N ALA A 135 -14.64 4.38 3.64
CA ALA A 135 -15.59 5.48 3.67
C ALA A 135 -15.84 5.98 5.10
N ARG A 136 -16.07 5.07 6.06
CA ARG A 136 -16.23 5.40 7.50
C ARG A 136 -15.00 6.13 8.04
N ALA A 137 -13.82 5.56 7.82
CA ALA A 137 -12.55 6.16 8.22
C ALA A 137 -12.35 7.53 7.58
N GLY A 138 -12.68 7.68 6.29
CA GLY A 138 -12.63 8.95 5.58
C GLY A 138 -13.54 10.02 6.19
N GLY A 139 -14.74 9.65 6.62
CA GLY A 139 -15.67 10.56 7.32
C GLY A 139 -15.15 10.98 8.68
N LEU A 140 -14.69 10.02 9.50
CA LEU A 140 -14.14 10.27 10.83
C LEU A 140 -12.90 11.18 10.79
N LEU A 141 -12.00 10.97 9.83
CA LEU A 141 -10.76 11.72 9.71
C LEU A 141 -10.93 13.12 9.09
N ALA A 142 -12.04 13.35 8.38
CA ALA A 142 -12.38 14.63 7.77
C ALA A 142 -13.12 15.60 8.71
N SER A 143 -13.54 15.14 9.90
CA SER A 143 -14.17 16.01 10.89
C SER A 143 -13.21 17.13 11.34
N ARG A 144 -13.77 18.27 11.78
CA ARG A 144 -12.99 19.45 12.18
C ARG A 144 -12.05 19.17 13.36
N GLU A 145 -12.49 18.34 14.30
CA GLU A 145 -11.69 17.89 15.44
C GLU A 145 -10.73 16.75 15.06
N GLY A 146 -10.98 16.08 13.94
CA GLY A 146 -10.41 14.79 13.60
C GLY A 146 -10.93 13.68 14.51
N ALA A 147 -10.65 12.42 14.15
CA ALA A 147 -10.89 11.28 15.01
C ALA A 147 -9.59 10.83 15.70
N SER A 148 -9.72 10.34 16.94
CA SER A 148 -8.64 9.62 17.61
C SER A 148 -8.42 8.25 16.96
N LEU A 149 -7.23 7.68 17.14
CA LEU A 149 -6.96 6.31 16.67
C LEU A 149 -7.89 5.30 17.36
N THR A 150 -8.20 5.51 18.64
CA THR A 150 -9.14 4.67 19.40
C THR A 150 -10.51 4.63 18.72
N ALA A 151 -11.09 5.79 18.39
CA ALA A 151 -12.39 5.85 17.72
C ALA A 151 -12.40 5.15 16.35
N LEU A 152 -11.27 5.15 15.64
CA LEU A 152 -11.14 4.44 14.37
C LEU A 152 -11.07 2.92 14.56
N LEU A 153 -10.41 2.47 15.63
CA LEU A 153 -10.22 1.06 15.96
C LEU A 153 -11.40 0.41 16.68
N GLU A 154 -12.40 1.20 17.09
CA GLU A 154 -13.64 0.65 17.62
C GLU A 154 -14.26 -0.35 16.63
N PRO A 155 -14.61 -1.57 17.09
CA PRO A 155 -15.31 -2.54 16.26
C PRO A 155 -16.58 -1.92 15.68
N TRP A 156 -16.70 -2.01 14.35
CA TRP A 156 -17.84 -1.46 13.62
C TRP A 156 -18.53 -2.57 12.84
N SER A 157 -19.83 -2.48 12.62
CA SER A 157 -20.58 -3.27 11.64
C SER A 157 -21.45 -2.31 10.83
N PRO A 158 -21.66 -2.52 9.53
CA PRO A 158 -22.60 -1.70 8.79
C PRO A 158 -23.99 -2.01 9.33
N GLU A 159 -24.88 -1.03 9.32
CA GLU A 159 -26.29 -1.34 9.54
C GLU A 159 -26.75 -2.25 8.41
N GLU A 160 -27.37 -3.39 8.75
CA GLU A 160 -27.96 -4.22 7.72
C GLU A 160 -29.07 -3.42 7.03
N PRO A 161 -29.14 -3.42 5.69
CA PRO A 161 -30.22 -2.75 5.00
C PRO A 161 -31.53 -3.35 5.52
N SER A 162 -32.36 -2.52 6.15
CA SER A 162 -33.65 -2.96 6.68
C SER A 162 -34.37 -3.73 5.58
N GLN A 163 -34.71 -5.00 5.83
CA GLN A 163 -35.57 -5.75 4.93
C GLN A 163 -36.88 -4.98 4.85
N ALA A 164 -37.06 -4.20 3.78
CA ALA A 164 -38.34 -3.63 3.43
C ALA A 164 -39.25 -4.81 3.09
N ALA A 165 -40.16 -5.11 4.02
CA ALA A 165 -41.27 -6.04 3.85
C ALA A 165 -42.33 -5.45 2.90
#